data_AF-A0A9E5V5S6-F1
#
_entry.id   AF-A0A9E5V5S6-F1
#
_cell.length_a   1.000
_cell.length_b   1.000
_cell.length_c   1.000
_cell.angle_alpha   90.00
_cell.angle_beta   90.00
_cell.angle_gamma   90.00
#
_symmetry.space_group_name_H-M   'P 1'
#
loop_
_entity.id
_entity.type
_entity.pdbx_description
1 polymer ?
#
loop_
_entity_poly.entity_id
_entity_poly.type
_entity_poly.pdbx_seq_one_letter_code
_entity_poly.pdbx_strand_id
1 'polypeptide(L)'
;MLLTVKKDSNLPQLLKGRISLDTLRKIYTGQTTNWKDVDKNLPDLQIKPYAPTEPEAVLLFQKRVLNDDPQSIANYKTVTTQYTQATEETTKVIRAQFDDNQAGIIAFGIVGKVWNQCNAYPLAISQDENKGNAIQPLFKPEGQPIDPDIDLCIKRNYYIDESNFERYPLSNQLFAVYPKDNSLPPGGSAFCKLLITREGQSLLQKAGLVPLLSLPENACQ
;
A
#
# COMPACT_ATOMS: atom_id res chain seq x y z
N MET A 1 1.48 -2.23 3.72
CA MET A 1 1.61 -2.11 2.25
C MET A 1 0.70 -0.99 1.80
N LEU A 2 1.03 -0.25 0.73
CA LEU A 2 0.08 0.67 0.08
C LEU A 2 -0.19 0.21 -1.35
N LEU A 3 -1.38 0.55 -1.82
CA LEU A 3 -1.82 0.33 -3.18
C LEU A 3 -1.95 1.70 -3.84
N THR A 4 -1.40 1.85 -5.03
CA THR A 4 -1.38 3.13 -5.73
C THR A 4 -1.82 3.01 -7.19
N VAL A 5 -2.46 4.06 -7.70
CA VAL A 5 -2.78 4.22 -9.12
C VAL A 5 -2.15 5.49 -9.68
N LYS A 6 -1.91 5.54 -10.99
CA LYS A 6 -1.38 6.74 -11.66
C LYS A 6 -2.36 7.92 -11.53
N LYS A 7 -1.83 9.13 -11.31
CA LYS A 7 -2.60 10.37 -11.10
C LYS A 7 -3.17 11.00 -12.39
N ASP A 8 -2.44 10.99 -13.51
CA ASP A 8 -2.74 11.88 -14.65
C ASP A 8 -3.87 11.44 -15.59
N SER A 9 -4.52 10.31 -15.33
CA SER A 9 -5.63 9.80 -16.14
C SER A 9 -7.01 10.16 -15.59
N ASN A 10 -7.09 11.09 -14.63
CA ASN A 10 -8.28 11.32 -13.80
C ASN A 10 -8.76 10.06 -13.03
N LEU A 11 -7.99 8.96 -13.11
CA LEU A 11 -8.39 7.67 -12.62
C LEU A 11 -8.60 7.65 -11.09
N PRO A 12 -7.77 8.31 -10.26
CA PRO A 12 -8.06 8.43 -8.84
C PRO A 12 -9.40 9.12 -8.57
N GLN A 13 -9.75 10.18 -9.33
CA GLN A 13 -11.03 10.87 -9.17
C GLN A 13 -12.20 10.00 -9.62
N LEU A 14 -12.09 9.31 -10.75
CA LEU A 14 -13.13 8.41 -11.25
C LEU A 14 -13.36 7.21 -10.32
N LEU A 15 -12.29 6.67 -9.72
CA LEU A 15 -12.35 5.66 -8.67
C LEU A 15 -12.82 6.23 -7.32
N LYS A 16 -13.00 7.56 -7.20
CA LYS A 16 -13.29 8.26 -5.95
C LYS A 16 -12.29 7.90 -4.84
N GLY A 17 -11.03 7.71 -5.24
CA GLY A 17 -9.91 7.39 -4.38
C GLY A 17 -9.97 6.03 -3.70
N ARG A 18 -10.81 5.09 -4.16
CA ARG A 18 -11.03 3.81 -3.49
C ARG A 18 -11.14 2.62 -4.44
N ILE A 19 -10.89 1.42 -3.92
CA ILE A 19 -11.06 0.14 -4.61
C ILE A 19 -11.39 -0.97 -3.60
N SER A 20 -12.02 -2.07 -4.03
CA SER A 20 -12.28 -3.21 -3.16
C SER A 20 -11.25 -4.33 -3.31
N LEU A 21 -11.10 -5.19 -2.29
CA LEU A 21 -10.30 -6.42 -2.41
C LEU A 21 -10.81 -7.35 -3.52
N ASP A 22 -12.12 -7.40 -3.76
CA ASP A 22 -12.70 -8.21 -4.83
C ASP A 22 -12.29 -7.71 -6.21
N THR A 23 -12.35 -6.40 -6.43
CA THR A 23 -11.87 -5.76 -7.66
C THR A 23 -10.37 -6.01 -7.84
N LEU A 24 -9.57 -5.87 -6.78
CA LEU A 24 -8.14 -6.19 -6.82
C LEU A 24 -7.88 -7.64 -7.21
N ARG A 25 -8.62 -8.59 -6.64
CA ARG A 25 -8.51 -10.00 -7.00
C ARG A 25 -8.83 -10.21 -8.48
N LYS A 26 -9.91 -9.63 -9.00
CA LYS A 26 -10.28 -9.74 -10.43
C LYS A 26 -9.18 -9.19 -11.35
N ILE A 27 -8.62 -8.02 -11.01
CA ILE A 27 -7.52 -7.40 -11.75
C ILE A 27 -6.28 -8.29 -11.75
N TYR A 28 -5.81 -8.66 -10.56
CA TYR A 28 -4.55 -9.38 -10.41
C TYR A 28 -4.64 -10.85 -10.82
N THR A 29 -5.84 -11.41 -11.02
CA THR A 29 -6.04 -12.75 -11.61
C THR A 29 -6.39 -12.71 -13.09
N GLY A 30 -6.47 -11.53 -13.71
CA GLY A 30 -6.74 -11.36 -15.14
C GLY A 30 -8.21 -11.52 -15.53
N GLN A 31 -9.13 -11.62 -14.57
CA GLN A 31 -10.58 -11.61 -14.83
C GLN A 31 -11.04 -10.23 -15.34
N THR A 32 -10.31 -9.17 -14.97
CA THR A 32 -10.53 -7.81 -15.45
C THR A 32 -9.21 -7.23 -15.94
N THR A 33 -9.14 -6.88 -17.23
CA THR A 33 -7.91 -6.40 -17.88
C THR A 33 -8.01 -4.97 -18.39
N ASN A 34 -9.20 -4.35 -18.28
CA ASN A 34 -9.46 -2.98 -18.70
C ASN A 34 -10.24 -2.22 -17.63
N TRP A 35 -9.93 -0.95 -17.42
CA TRP A 35 -10.60 -0.11 -16.42
C TRP A 35 -12.09 0.05 -16.69
N LYS A 36 -12.54 0.11 -17.94
CA LYS A 36 -13.97 0.19 -18.29
C LYS A 36 -14.79 -1.03 -17.83
N ASP A 37 -14.13 -2.17 -17.65
CA ASP A 37 -14.77 -3.41 -17.19
C ASP A 37 -14.88 -3.46 -15.66
N VAL A 38 -14.17 -2.58 -14.94
CA VAL A 38 -14.32 -2.40 -13.49
C VAL A 38 -15.59 -1.60 -13.18
N ASP A 39 -15.80 -0.48 -13.89
CA ASP A 39 -16.98 0.38 -13.81
C ASP A 39 -17.15 1.06 -15.18
N LYS A 40 -18.38 1.14 -15.67
CA LYS A 40 -18.70 1.73 -16.99
C LYS A 40 -18.33 3.21 -17.10
N ASN A 41 -18.12 3.90 -15.97
CA ASN A 41 -17.69 5.30 -15.91
C ASN A 41 -16.17 5.46 -15.99
N LEU A 42 -15.41 4.37 -16.01
CA LEU A 42 -13.95 4.36 -16.15
C LEU A 42 -13.54 4.31 -17.62
N PRO A 43 -12.35 4.83 -17.97
CA PRO A 43 -11.91 4.91 -19.36
C PRO A 43 -11.62 3.52 -19.95
N ASP A 44 -11.73 3.42 -21.28
CA ASP A 44 -11.21 2.28 -22.04
C ASP A 44 -9.68 2.29 -22.02
N LEU A 45 -9.12 1.72 -20.96
CA LEU A 45 -7.71 1.82 -20.62
C LEU A 45 -7.23 0.47 -20.08
N GLN A 46 -6.23 -0.10 -20.75
CA GLN A 46 -5.64 -1.37 -20.32
C GLN A 46 -5.03 -1.26 -18.92
N ILE A 47 -5.32 -2.24 -18.07
CA ILE A 47 -4.77 -2.33 -16.72
C ILE A 47 -3.36 -2.94 -16.77
N LYS A 48 -2.41 -2.29 -16.09
CA LYS A 48 -1.04 -2.78 -15.92
C LYS A 48 -0.81 -3.07 -14.43
N PRO A 49 -1.03 -4.32 -13.96
CA PRO A 49 -0.94 -4.68 -12.54
C PRO A 49 0.50 -4.98 -12.12
N TYR A 50 1.20 -3.97 -11.62
CA TYR A 50 2.56 -4.12 -11.11
C TYR A 50 2.57 -4.84 -9.76
N ALA A 51 3.54 -5.75 -9.61
CA ALA A 51 3.78 -6.54 -8.42
C ALA A 51 5.22 -6.36 -7.92
N PRO A 52 5.44 -6.21 -6.60
CA PRO A 52 6.74 -6.11 -5.99
C PRO A 52 7.51 -7.43 -6.05
N THR A 53 8.84 -7.37 -6.02
CA THR A 53 9.70 -8.56 -5.78
C THR A 53 9.87 -8.87 -4.30
N GLU A 54 9.48 -7.96 -3.41
CA GLU A 54 9.60 -8.12 -1.97
C GLU A 54 8.70 -9.27 -1.44
N PRO A 55 9.29 -10.37 -0.91
CA PRO A 55 8.53 -11.57 -0.53
C PRO A 55 7.42 -11.31 0.48
N GLU A 56 7.66 -10.46 1.47
CA GLU A 56 6.70 -10.09 2.50
C GLU A 56 5.46 -9.38 1.93
N ALA A 57 5.66 -8.56 0.90
CA ALA A 57 4.56 -7.89 0.21
C ALA A 57 3.77 -8.91 -0.63
N VAL A 58 4.47 -9.77 -1.37
CA VAL A 58 3.83 -10.81 -2.18
C VAL A 58 3.03 -11.78 -1.32
N LEU A 59 3.59 -12.27 -0.21
CA LEU A 59 2.92 -13.20 0.71
C LEU A 59 1.68 -12.57 1.34
N LEU A 60 1.77 -11.31 1.79
CA LEU A 60 0.61 -10.62 2.35
C LEU A 60 -0.50 -10.43 1.30
N PHE A 61 -0.13 -10.10 0.07
CA PHE A 61 -1.08 -9.93 -1.03
C PHE A 61 -1.78 -11.24 -1.40
N GLN A 62 -1.01 -12.34 -1.51
CA GLN A 62 -1.57 -13.68 -1.75
C GLN A 62 -2.59 -14.06 -0.67
N LYS A 63 -2.25 -13.82 0.61
CA LYS A 63 -3.15 -14.10 1.73
C LYS A 63 -4.40 -13.23 1.75
N ARG A 64 -4.25 -11.92 1.59
CA ARG A 64 -5.34 -10.94 1.83
C ARG A 64 -6.20 -10.68 0.61
N VAL A 65 -5.62 -10.74 -0.59
CA VAL A 65 -6.32 -10.46 -1.85
C VAL A 65 -6.70 -11.75 -2.54
N LEU A 66 -5.76 -12.70 -2.66
CA LEU A 66 -5.98 -13.96 -3.37
C LEU A 66 -6.54 -15.08 -2.48
N ASN A 67 -6.78 -14.81 -1.19
CA ASN A 67 -7.30 -15.77 -0.20
C ASN A 67 -6.50 -17.07 -0.08
N ASP A 68 -5.19 -17.02 -0.36
CA ASP A 68 -4.32 -18.21 -0.46
C ASP A 68 -4.82 -19.29 -1.44
N ASP A 69 -5.71 -18.92 -2.38
CA ASP A 69 -6.24 -19.85 -3.38
C ASP A 69 -5.17 -20.21 -4.43
N PRO A 70 -4.83 -21.50 -4.62
CA PRO A 70 -3.75 -21.91 -5.52
C PRO A 70 -3.97 -21.47 -6.98
N GLN A 71 -5.21 -21.50 -7.46
CA GLN A 71 -5.51 -21.10 -8.84
C GLN A 71 -5.37 -19.58 -9.01
N SER A 72 -5.85 -18.80 -8.04
CA SER A 72 -5.69 -17.34 -8.01
C SER A 72 -4.21 -16.95 -7.96
N ILE A 73 -3.39 -17.66 -7.18
CA ILE A 73 -1.94 -17.44 -7.12
C ILE A 73 -1.26 -17.79 -8.45
N ALA A 74 -1.66 -18.88 -9.10
CA ALA A 74 -1.14 -19.23 -10.43
C ALA A 74 -1.50 -18.17 -11.48
N ASN A 75 -2.76 -17.73 -11.51
CA ASN A 75 -3.23 -16.68 -12.42
C ASN A 75 -2.50 -15.36 -12.15
N TYR A 76 -2.33 -15.00 -10.88
CA TYR A 76 -1.54 -13.84 -10.46
C TYR A 76 -0.13 -13.86 -11.03
N LYS A 77 0.60 -14.98 -10.85
CA LYS A 77 1.96 -15.11 -11.39
C LYS A 77 1.98 -14.90 -12.90
N THR A 78 1.05 -15.50 -13.63
CA THR A 78 0.93 -15.34 -15.09
C THR A 78 0.67 -13.87 -15.47
N VAL A 79 -0.32 -13.23 -14.84
CA VAL A 79 -0.73 -11.85 -15.15
C VAL A 79 0.36 -10.84 -14.83
N THR A 80 1.09 -11.02 -13.72
CA THR A 80 2.11 -10.07 -13.27
C THR A 80 3.51 -10.39 -13.80
N THR A 81 3.72 -11.47 -14.55
CA THR A 81 5.07 -11.90 -14.99
C THR A 81 5.86 -10.76 -15.65
N GLN A 82 5.23 -9.98 -16.53
CA GLN A 82 5.86 -8.85 -17.22
C GLN A 82 5.87 -7.53 -16.43
N TYR A 83 5.20 -7.48 -15.28
CA TYR A 83 5.06 -6.30 -14.42
C TYR A 83 5.70 -6.49 -13.04
N THR A 84 6.50 -7.56 -12.87
CA THR A 84 7.16 -7.88 -11.61
C THR A 84 8.49 -7.16 -11.52
N GLN A 85 8.65 -6.29 -10.54
CA GLN A 85 9.88 -5.54 -10.28
C GLN A 85 9.88 -5.00 -8.85
N ALA A 86 11.04 -4.54 -8.35
CA ALA A 86 11.13 -3.98 -7.01
C ALA A 86 10.22 -2.75 -6.84
N THR A 87 9.70 -2.53 -5.64
CA THR A 87 8.77 -1.43 -5.35
C THR A 87 9.30 -0.07 -5.84
N GLU A 88 10.58 0.22 -5.62
CA GLU A 88 11.24 1.47 -6.05
C GLU A 88 11.39 1.60 -7.57
N GLU A 89 11.56 0.49 -8.30
CA GLU A 89 11.59 0.54 -9.76
C GLU A 89 10.19 0.84 -10.31
N THR A 90 9.14 0.30 -9.68
CA THR A 90 7.76 0.62 -10.07
C THR A 90 7.46 2.10 -9.90
N THR A 91 7.95 2.74 -8.84
CA THR A 91 7.74 4.20 -8.68
C THR A 91 8.45 5.01 -9.76
N LYS A 92 9.63 4.58 -10.23
CA LYS A 92 10.31 5.18 -11.38
C LYS A 92 9.52 5.01 -12.68
N VAL A 93 8.95 3.82 -12.92
CA VAL A 93 8.09 3.58 -14.09
C VAL A 93 6.85 4.46 -14.06
N ILE A 94 6.16 4.55 -12.92
CA ILE A 94 4.99 5.42 -12.76
C ILE A 94 5.38 6.88 -13.04
N ARG A 95 6.53 7.33 -12.53
CA ARG A 95 7.06 8.68 -12.78
C ARG A 95 7.40 8.90 -14.25
N ALA A 96 8.07 7.96 -14.91
CA ALA A 96 8.46 8.10 -16.31
C ALA A 96 7.25 8.13 -17.25
N GLN A 97 6.18 7.40 -16.89
CA GLN A 97 4.95 7.38 -17.66
C GLN A 97 4.02 8.56 -17.33
N PHE A 98 4.43 9.52 -16.48
CA PHE A 98 3.65 10.71 -16.11
C PHE A 98 3.17 11.48 -17.35
N ASP A 99 4.07 11.70 -18.31
CA ASP A 99 3.81 12.54 -19.49
C ASP A 99 2.90 11.87 -20.55
N ASP A 100 2.74 10.54 -20.54
CA ASP A 100 2.14 9.80 -21.66
C ASP A 100 0.60 9.59 -21.57
N ASN A 101 -0.10 10.11 -20.55
CA ASN A 101 -1.58 10.09 -20.36
C ASN A 101 -2.36 8.76 -20.61
N GLN A 102 -1.69 7.64 -20.85
CA GLN A 102 -2.31 6.36 -21.25
C GLN A 102 -1.87 5.16 -20.39
N ALA A 103 -1.42 5.42 -19.17
CA ALA A 103 -0.96 4.37 -18.28
C ALA A 103 -2.02 3.99 -17.24
N GLY A 104 -2.72 2.88 -17.46
CA GLY A 104 -3.64 2.26 -16.51
C GLY A 104 -2.92 1.49 -15.39
N ILE A 105 -1.87 2.07 -14.82
CA ILE A 105 -1.04 1.40 -13.80
C ILE A 105 -1.78 1.32 -12.47
N ILE A 106 -1.76 0.12 -11.90
CA ILE A 106 -2.04 -0.15 -10.49
C ILE A 106 -0.88 -0.94 -9.91
N ALA A 107 -0.44 -0.59 -8.71
CA ALA A 107 0.72 -1.20 -8.07
C ALA A 107 0.51 -1.34 -6.56
N PHE A 108 1.11 -2.36 -5.95
CA PHE A 108 1.23 -2.46 -4.50
C PHE A 108 2.70 -2.59 -4.08
N GLY A 109 3.02 -2.14 -2.87
CA GLY A 109 4.38 -2.18 -2.36
C GLY A 109 4.50 -1.86 -0.88
N ILE A 110 5.73 -1.94 -0.36
CA ILE A 110 6.04 -1.65 1.04
C ILE A 110 5.93 -0.15 1.29
N VAL A 111 5.21 0.23 2.35
CA VAL A 111 4.94 1.62 2.73
C VAL A 111 6.22 2.45 2.78
N GLY A 112 7.25 1.99 3.50
CA GLY A 112 8.53 2.71 3.62
C GLY A 112 9.26 2.98 2.31
N LYS A 113 8.97 2.23 1.24
CA LYS A 113 9.58 2.41 -0.10
C LYS A 113 8.75 3.29 -1.04
N VAL A 114 7.46 3.45 -0.76
CA VAL A 114 6.56 4.35 -1.51
C VAL A 114 6.29 5.66 -0.77
N TRP A 115 6.74 5.76 0.48
CA TRP A 115 6.58 6.94 1.31
C TRP A 115 7.21 8.16 0.64
N ASN A 116 6.53 9.31 0.73
CA ASN A 116 6.98 10.59 0.16
C ASN A 116 7.16 10.60 -1.38
N GLN A 117 6.55 9.65 -2.08
CA GLN A 117 6.44 9.65 -3.53
C GLN A 117 5.14 10.35 -3.94
N CYS A 118 5.18 11.22 -4.94
CA CYS A 118 4.00 11.98 -5.38
C CYS A 118 3.44 11.58 -6.75
N ASN A 119 4.10 10.63 -7.42
CA ASN A 119 3.74 10.21 -8.79
C ASN A 119 2.56 9.22 -8.82
N ALA A 120 2.12 8.73 -7.66
CA ALA A 120 1.05 7.75 -7.55
C ALA A 120 0.11 8.14 -6.41
N TYR A 121 -1.19 7.97 -6.62
CA TYR A 121 -2.21 8.22 -5.61
C TYR A 121 -2.46 6.94 -4.78
N PRO A 122 -2.34 6.97 -3.43
CA PRO A 122 -2.66 5.84 -2.58
C PRO A 122 -4.17 5.65 -2.42
N LEU A 123 -4.67 4.48 -2.81
CA LEU A 123 -6.09 4.15 -2.75
C LEU A 123 -6.52 3.72 -1.35
N ALA A 124 -7.73 4.15 -0.98
CA ALA A 124 -8.46 3.54 0.12
C ALA A 124 -8.94 2.14 -0.29
N ILE A 125 -8.91 1.17 0.61
CA ILE A 125 -9.35 -0.20 0.30
C ILE A 125 -10.57 -0.58 1.15
N SER A 126 -11.63 -1.05 0.48
CA SER A 126 -12.78 -1.69 1.13
C SER A 126 -12.69 -3.22 1.05
N GLN A 127 -13.37 -3.90 1.96
CA GLN A 127 -13.47 -5.37 1.92
C GLN A 127 -14.20 -5.86 0.67
N ASP A 128 -15.31 -5.21 0.32
CA ASP A 128 -16.11 -5.53 -0.87
C ASP A 128 -16.62 -4.24 -1.56
N GLU A 129 -17.16 -4.39 -2.76
CA GLU A 129 -17.66 -3.30 -3.61
C GLU A 129 -18.90 -2.61 -3.02
N ASN A 130 -19.66 -3.27 -2.14
CA ASN A 130 -21.01 -2.86 -1.72
C ASN A 130 -21.09 -2.29 -0.29
N LYS A 131 -20.06 -2.46 0.55
CA LYS A 131 -20.11 -2.09 1.98
C LYS A 131 -19.57 -0.70 2.33
N GLY A 132 -19.16 0.11 1.36
CA GLY A 132 -18.88 1.55 1.54
C GLY A 132 -17.72 1.96 2.47
N ASN A 133 -17.17 1.04 3.27
CA ASN A 133 -16.19 1.31 4.31
C ASN A 133 -14.74 1.17 3.81
N ALA A 134 -14.38 1.93 2.78
CA ALA A 134 -12.99 1.98 2.32
C ALA A 134 -12.12 2.69 3.37
N ILE A 135 -11.00 2.08 3.75
CA ILE A 135 -10.07 2.63 4.73
C ILE A 135 -8.93 3.33 3.98
N GLN A 136 -8.76 4.63 4.22
CA GLN A 136 -7.64 5.42 3.72
C GLN A 136 -6.62 5.59 4.87
N PRO A 137 -5.38 5.11 4.74
CA PRO A 137 -4.37 5.28 5.79
C PRO A 137 -3.68 6.64 5.79
N LEU A 138 -3.71 7.40 4.68
CA LEU A 138 -3.04 8.70 4.59
C LEU A 138 -3.98 9.86 4.89
N PHE A 139 -3.52 10.77 5.75
CA PHE A 139 -4.28 11.90 6.26
C PHE A 139 -3.55 13.21 6.00
N LYS A 140 -4.33 14.26 5.79
CA LYS A 140 -3.89 15.65 5.76
C LYS A 140 -3.65 16.15 7.19
N PRO A 141 -2.90 17.25 7.39
CA PRO A 141 -2.57 17.78 8.72
C PRO A 141 -3.81 18.15 9.51
N GLU A 142 -4.89 18.53 8.82
CA GLU A 142 -6.16 18.90 9.43
C GLU A 142 -6.94 17.69 9.99
N GLY A 143 -6.39 16.48 9.90
CA GLY A 143 -6.99 15.26 10.45
C GLY A 143 -8.05 14.61 9.55
N GLN A 144 -8.07 14.98 8.27
CA GLN A 144 -8.97 14.38 7.28
C GLN A 144 -8.20 13.44 6.35
N PRO A 145 -8.82 12.34 5.88
CA PRO A 145 -8.21 11.50 4.85
C PRO A 145 -7.83 12.31 3.61
N ILE A 146 -6.78 11.88 2.90
CA ILE A 146 -6.50 12.44 1.58
C ILE A 146 -7.65 12.12 0.61
N ASP A 147 -7.86 13.01 -0.36
CA ASP A 147 -8.80 12.82 -1.45
C ASP A 147 -8.06 12.88 -2.80
N PRO A 148 -8.67 12.40 -3.90
CA PRO A 148 -8.06 12.41 -5.22
C PRO A 148 -7.61 13.79 -5.76
N ASP A 149 -8.12 14.89 -5.21
CA ASP A 149 -7.78 16.25 -5.65
C ASP A 149 -6.51 16.77 -4.99
N ILE A 150 -5.96 16.02 -4.02
CA ILE A 150 -4.74 16.41 -3.32
C ILE A 150 -3.53 16.46 -4.26
N ASP A 151 -2.74 17.51 -4.13
CA ASP A 151 -1.40 17.57 -4.71
C ASP A 151 -0.35 17.01 -3.74
N LEU A 152 -0.06 15.72 -3.90
CA LEU A 152 0.99 15.02 -3.16
C LEU A 152 2.40 15.57 -3.45
N CYS A 153 2.61 16.31 -4.55
CA CYS A 153 3.92 16.86 -4.93
C CYS A 153 4.18 18.22 -4.27
N ILE A 154 3.16 19.07 -4.18
CA ILE A 154 3.27 20.42 -3.60
C ILE A 154 3.12 20.41 -2.07
N LYS A 155 2.20 19.58 -1.54
CA LYS A 155 1.93 19.47 -0.11
C LYS A 155 2.37 18.11 0.40
N ARG A 156 3.66 17.96 0.74
CA ARG A 156 4.19 16.79 1.48
C ARG A 156 3.78 16.76 2.95
N ASN A 157 2.72 17.47 3.30
CA ASN A 157 2.23 17.57 4.66
C ASN A 157 1.11 16.54 4.84
N TYR A 158 1.39 15.27 4.60
CA TYR A 158 0.45 14.18 4.89
C TYR A 158 1.17 13.15 5.75
N TYR A 159 0.42 12.47 6.60
CA TYR A 159 0.94 11.47 7.52
C TYR A 159 0.14 10.18 7.39
N ILE A 160 0.72 9.09 7.88
CA ILE A 160 -0.01 7.83 8.05
C ILE A 160 -0.68 7.89 9.41
N ASP A 161 -2.01 7.83 9.44
CA ASP A 161 -2.75 7.69 10.68
C ASP A 161 -2.62 6.24 11.18
N GLU A 162 -2.08 6.05 12.39
CA GLU A 162 -1.74 4.71 12.88
C GLU A 162 -3.00 3.85 13.06
N SER A 163 -4.09 4.44 13.55
CA SER A 163 -5.36 3.76 13.83
C SER A 163 -6.10 3.31 12.56
N ASN A 164 -6.02 4.09 11.48
CA ASN A 164 -6.54 3.70 10.17
C ASN A 164 -5.60 2.72 9.48
N PHE A 165 -4.28 2.89 9.62
CA PHE A 165 -3.33 1.96 9.06
C PHE A 165 -3.48 0.56 9.66
N GLU A 166 -3.71 0.43 10.96
CA GLU A 166 -3.99 -0.88 11.59
C GLU A 166 -5.19 -1.58 10.94
N ARG A 167 -6.24 -0.83 10.63
CA ARG A 167 -7.48 -1.33 9.99
C ARG A 167 -7.39 -1.44 8.47
N TYR A 168 -6.34 -0.93 7.85
CA TYR A 168 -6.18 -0.97 6.41
C TYR A 168 -6.05 -2.43 5.93
N PRO A 169 -6.82 -2.88 4.92
CA PRO A 169 -6.86 -4.30 4.54
C PRO A 169 -5.50 -4.95 4.20
N LEU A 170 -4.53 -4.16 3.75
CA LEU A 170 -3.16 -4.60 3.43
C LEU A 170 -2.12 -4.16 4.50
N SER A 171 -2.59 -3.90 5.72
CA SER A 171 -1.75 -3.74 6.90
C SER A 171 -1.25 -5.10 7.40
N ASN A 172 -0.06 -5.09 7.99
CA ASN A 172 0.48 -6.26 8.66
C ASN A 172 1.32 -5.83 9.86
N GLN A 173 1.18 -6.56 10.96
CA GLN A 173 1.99 -6.36 12.15
C GLN A 173 3.35 -7.03 11.96
N LEU A 174 4.40 -6.37 12.44
CA LEU A 174 5.74 -6.95 12.53
C LEU A 174 5.92 -7.54 13.92
N PHE A 175 6.50 -8.74 13.97
CA PHE A 175 6.71 -9.47 15.22
C PHE A 175 8.20 -9.71 15.43
N ALA A 176 8.68 -9.42 16.64
CA ALA A 176 9.98 -9.88 17.10
C ALA A 176 9.81 -11.22 17.81
N VAL A 177 10.43 -12.27 17.26
CA VAL A 177 10.36 -13.64 17.81
C VAL A 177 11.70 -13.97 18.47
N TYR A 178 11.67 -14.35 19.74
CA TYR A 178 12.85 -14.74 20.49
C TYR A 178 12.55 -15.90 21.46
N PRO A 179 13.55 -16.76 21.76
CA PRO A 179 13.36 -17.87 22.70
C PRO A 179 13.06 -17.38 24.12
N LYS A 180 12.17 -18.08 24.82
CA LYS A 180 11.80 -17.79 26.21
C LYS A 180 12.57 -18.65 27.20
N ASP A 181 13.11 -19.78 26.74
CA ASP A 181 14.07 -20.53 27.52
C ASP A 181 15.34 -19.67 27.66
N ASN A 182 15.94 -19.63 28.85
CA ASN A 182 17.15 -18.85 29.11
C ASN A 182 18.39 -19.47 28.43
N SER A 183 18.20 -20.16 27.30
CA SER A 183 19.24 -20.79 26.48
C SER A 183 20.14 -19.77 25.80
N LEU A 184 19.69 -18.51 25.68
CA LEU A 184 20.43 -17.38 25.15
C LEU A 184 20.39 -16.17 26.12
N PRO A 185 21.38 -15.25 26.06
CA PRO A 185 21.31 -13.98 26.77
C PRO A 185 20.00 -13.22 26.46
N PRO A 186 19.48 -12.39 27.39
CA PRO A 186 18.15 -11.77 27.30
C PRO A 186 18.02 -10.65 26.25
N GLY A 187 18.86 -10.66 25.21
CA GLY A 187 18.90 -9.67 24.14
C GLY A 187 17.56 -9.51 23.44
N GLY A 188 16.81 -10.59 23.21
CA GLY A 188 15.48 -10.54 22.59
C GLY A 188 14.47 -9.72 23.40
N SER A 189 14.37 -9.98 24.70
CA SER A 189 13.48 -9.22 25.59
C SER A 189 13.90 -7.76 25.74
N ALA A 190 15.21 -7.51 25.87
CA ALA A 190 15.74 -6.14 25.93
C ALA A 190 15.46 -5.37 24.63
N PHE A 191 15.65 -6.00 23.47
CA PHE A 191 15.35 -5.43 22.17
C PHE A 191 13.85 -5.12 22.02
N CYS A 192 12.96 -6.01 22.41
CA CYS A 192 11.52 -5.76 22.35
C CYS A 192 11.10 -4.59 23.26
N LYS A 193 11.68 -4.49 24.46
CA LYS A 193 11.46 -3.35 25.37
C LYS A 193 11.94 -2.04 24.76
N LEU A 194 13.08 -2.05 24.07
CA LEU A 194 13.60 -0.89 23.33
C LEU A 194 12.63 -0.46 22.22
N LEU A 195 12.11 -1.40 21.43
CA LEU A 195 11.24 -1.09 20.29
C LEU A 195 9.96 -0.37 20.69
N ILE A 196 9.41 -0.62 21.89
CA ILE A 196 8.16 0.00 22.36
C ILE A 196 8.39 1.33 23.11
N THR A 197 9.64 1.79 23.29
CA THR A 197 9.89 3.14 23.84
C THR A 197 9.63 4.20 22.78
N ARG A 198 9.59 5.48 23.19
CA ARG A 198 9.44 6.60 22.25
C ARG A 198 10.59 6.64 21.24
N GLU A 199 11.81 6.42 21.68
CA GLU A 199 13.01 6.36 20.84
C GLU A 199 12.95 5.18 19.87
N GLY A 200 12.52 4.01 20.34
CA GLY A 200 12.31 2.84 19.48
C GLY A 200 11.26 3.10 18.39
N GLN A 201 10.12 3.67 18.75
CA GLN A 201 9.06 4.03 17.82
C GLN A 201 9.51 5.10 16.81
N SER A 202 10.30 6.10 17.24
CA SER A 202 10.93 7.09 16.37
C SER A 202 11.88 6.45 15.35
N LEU A 203 12.71 5.48 15.78
CA LEU A 203 13.59 4.73 14.89
C LEU A 203 12.80 3.88 13.88
N LEU A 204 11.71 3.23 14.30
CA LEU A 204 10.83 2.49 13.41
C LEU A 204 10.19 3.41 12.36
N GLN A 205 9.74 4.60 12.75
CA GLN A 205 9.21 5.60 11.82
C GLN A 205 10.27 6.03 10.79
N LYS A 206 11.49 6.34 11.24
CA LYS A 206 12.62 6.69 10.36
C LYS A 206 13.00 5.54 9.41
N ALA A 207 12.79 4.30 9.82
CA ALA A 207 12.96 3.11 8.99
C ALA A 207 11.79 2.85 8.02
N GLY A 208 10.78 3.72 7.97
CA GLY A 208 9.63 3.60 7.06
C GLY A 208 8.55 2.63 7.54
N LEU A 209 8.52 2.33 8.84
CA LEU A 209 7.46 1.55 9.49
C LEU A 209 6.43 2.49 10.13
N VAL A 210 5.23 1.97 10.34
CA VAL A 210 4.15 2.70 11.03
C VAL A 210 4.27 2.42 12.53
N PRO A 211 4.47 3.43 13.38
CA PRO A 211 4.53 3.26 14.83
C PRO A 211 3.24 2.66 15.42
N LEU A 212 3.36 2.06 16.59
CA LEU A 212 2.23 1.63 17.44
C LEU A 212 1.63 2.79 18.25
N LEU A 213 2.41 3.86 18.44
CA LEU A 213 2.04 5.02 19.25
C LEU A 213 2.12 6.27 18.38
N SER A 214 1.14 7.15 18.48
CA SER A 214 1.23 8.48 17.88
C SER A 214 2.37 9.27 18.56
N LEU A 215 3.33 9.69 17.74
CA LEU A 215 4.51 10.43 18.19
C LEU A 215 4.26 11.94 18.01
N PRO A 216 4.48 12.78 19.03
CA PRO A 216 4.43 14.23 18.84
C PRO A 216 5.48 14.68 17.81
N GLU A 217 5.24 15.79 17.10
CA GLU A 217 6.07 16.26 15.97
C GLU A 217 7.57 16.38 16.28
N ASN A 218 7.93 16.60 17.55
CA ASN A 218 9.30 16.73 18.02
C ASN A 218 9.87 15.47 18.71
N ALA A 219 9.12 14.36 18.78
CA ALA A 219 9.56 13.11 19.40
C ALA A 219 10.75 12.46 18.68
N CYS A 220 10.97 12.83 17.42
CA CYS A 220 11.96 12.23 16.54
C CYS A 220 13.15 13.15 16.24
N GLN A 221 13.20 14.34 16.85
CA GLN A 221 14.29 15.32 16.70
C GLN A 221 15.52 14.95 17.53
#